data_AF-Q9FH68-F1
#
_entry.id   AF-Q9FH68-F1
#
_cell.length_a   1.000
_cell.length_b   1.000
_cell.length_c   1.000
_cell.angle_alpha   90.00
_cell.angle_beta   90.00
_cell.angle_gamma   90.00
#
_symmetry.space_group_name_H-M   'P 1'
#
loop_
_entity.id
_entity.type
_entity.pdbx_description
1 polymer ?
#
loop_
_entity_poly.entity_id
_entity_poly.type
_entity_poly.pdbx_seq_one_letter_code
_entity_poly.pdbx_strand_id
1 'polypeptide(L)'
;MIHLLYTVIFAEMALILLLLFKTPLRKLIILTFDRIKRGRGPVVVKTIGTTVFVVLLSSIYSLVNIQRRSEDGAVLNPTDQVLASKHLLEASLMGFVLFLSLMIDRLHHYIRELRLLRKTMETAKKQNRGFEDGKTTSGEEVKALGEEIAALKAKIKTLESESESKGKELKGAQGETEALRKQADGFLMEYDRLLEDNQNLRNQLESIGHSPEGKKEVKHQINLTNIAEEMIQNLNEQMDAFKVSQLIIQRA
;
A
#
# COMPACT_ATOMS: atom_id res chain seq x y z
N MET A 1 19.21 65.83 -1.76
CA MET A 1 19.24 64.43 -1.27
C MET A 1 18.00 64.06 -0.45
N ILE A 2 17.61 64.86 0.54
CA ILE A 2 16.47 64.57 1.43
C ILE A 2 15.14 64.29 0.69
N HIS A 3 14.78 65.07 -0.34
CA HIS A 3 13.56 64.81 -1.13
C HIS A 3 13.58 63.44 -1.82
N LEU A 4 14.73 63.03 -2.38
CA LEU A 4 14.88 61.71 -3.00
C LEU A 4 14.72 60.60 -1.95
N LEU A 5 15.35 60.75 -0.79
CA LEU A 5 15.22 59.79 0.31
C LEU A 5 13.76 59.64 0.76
N TYR A 6 13.01 60.74 0.89
CA TYR A 6 11.58 60.68 1.19
C TYR A 6 10.77 59.95 0.11
N THR A 7 11.04 60.20 -1.17
CA THR A 7 10.34 59.50 -2.26
C THR A 7 10.63 58.00 -2.26
N VAL A 8 11.88 57.59 -1.96
CA VAL A 8 12.27 56.19 -1.87
C VAL A 8 11.59 55.52 -0.68
N ILE A 9 11.62 56.14 0.50
CA ILE A 9 10.92 55.62 1.70
C ILE A 9 9.42 55.49 1.44
N PHE A 10 8.79 56.50 0.82
CA PHE A 10 7.37 56.44 0.49
C PHE A 10 7.05 55.29 -0.47
N ALA A 11 7.89 55.09 -1.49
CA ALA A 11 7.76 53.96 -2.41
C ALA A 11 7.94 52.61 -1.71
N GLU A 12 8.95 52.46 -0.84
CA GLU A 12 9.20 51.25 -0.06
C GLU A 12 8.05 50.94 0.91
N MET A 13 7.54 51.95 1.62
CA MET A 13 6.40 51.82 2.53
C MET A 13 5.13 51.44 1.78
N ALA A 14 4.88 52.05 0.61
CA ALA A 14 3.78 51.66 -0.26
C ALA A 14 3.93 50.20 -0.72
N LEU A 15 5.14 49.76 -1.04
CA LEU A 15 5.47 48.37 -1.43
C LEU A 15 5.15 47.39 -0.29
N ILE A 16 5.50 47.75 0.95
CA ILE A 16 5.22 46.94 2.16
C ILE A 16 3.72 46.89 2.45
N LEU A 17 3.00 48.02 2.37
CA LEU A 17 1.54 48.07 2.53
C LEU A 17 0.81 47.23 1.48
N LEU A 18 1.25 47.28 0.22
CA LEU A 18 0.70 46.45 -0.85
C LEU A 18 1.01 44.96 -0.65
N LEU A 19 2.16 44.64 -0.05
CA LEU A 19 2.53 43.29 0.35
C LEU A 19 1.80 42.83 1.62
N LEU A 20 1.26 43.71 2.46
CA LEU A 20 0.49 43.34 3.63
C LEU A 20 -0.96 43.02 3.26
N PHE A 21 -1.55 43.82 2.36
CA PHE A 21 -2.91 43.60 1.89
C PHE A 21 -3.06 42.31 1.09
N LYS A 22 -4.14 41.57 1.33
CA LYS A 22 -4.46 40.30 0.65
C LYS A 22 -5.07 40.55 -0.74
N THR A 23 -4.45 41.42 -1.53
CA THR A 23 -4.97 41.88 -2.83
C THR A 23 -4.33 41.14 -4.00
N PRO A 24 -4.99 41.08 -5.18
CA PRO A 24 -4.44 40.48 -6.40
C PRO A 24 -3.14 41.16 -6.87
N LEU A 25 -2.91 42.40 -6.45
CA LEU A 25 -1.67 43.15 -6.73
C LEU A 25 -0.43 42.51 -6.11
N ARG A 26 -0.58 41.72 -5.03
CA ARG A 26 0.49 40.88 -4.49
C ARG A 26 1.08 39.97 -5.56
N LYS A 27 0.26 39.40 -6.44
CA LYS A 27 0.75 38.53 -7.53
C LYS A 27 1.57 39.31 -8.56
N LEU A 28 1.16 40.55 -8.86
CA LEU A 28 1.87 41.45 -9.78
C LEU A 28 3.24 41.85 -9.22
N ILE A 29 3.29 42.30 -7.95
CA ILE A 29 4.56 42.64 -7.30
C ILE A 29 5.49 41.44 -7.25
N ILE A 30 4.97 40.25 -6.92
CA ILE A 30 5.78 39.03 -6.90
C ILE A 30 6.31 38.71 -8.29
N LEU A 31 5.51 38.86 -9.35
CA LEU A 31 5.92 38.59 -10.73
C LEU A 31 6.97 39.59 -11.25
N THR A 32 6.83 40.88 -10.92
CA THR A 32 7.81 41.92 -11.29
C THR A 32 9.12 41.76 -10.52
N PHE A 33 9.06 41.51 -9.20
CA PHE A 33 10.25 41.21 -8.40
C PHE A 33 10.96 39.93 -8.85
N ASP A 34 10.19 38.91 -9.24
CA ASP A 34 10.75 37.66 -9.77
C ASP A 34 11.51 37.91 -11.06
N ARG A 35 11.00 38.75 -11.98
CA ARG A 35 11.73 39.12 -13.21
C ARG A 35 13.03 39.88 -12.92
N ILE A 36 13.01 40.80 -11.97
CA ILE A 36 14.19 41.62 -11.63
C ILE A 36 15.29 40.78 -10.96
N LYS A 37 14.94 39.76 -10.16
CA LYS A 37 15.90 38.96 -9.38
C LYS A 37 16.19 37.54 -9.90
N ARG A 38 15.69 37.15 -11.09
CA ARG A 38 15.89 35.80 -11.69
C ARG A 38 17.31 35.52 -12.22
N GLY A 39 18.13 36.56 -12.43
CA GLY A 39 19.52 36.44 -12.90
C GLY A 39 20.56 36.45 -11.76
N ARG A 40 21.68 37.19 -11.96
CA ARG A 40 22.73 37.49 -10.96
C ARG A 40 22.24 38.25 -9.70
N GLY A 41 20.93 38.35 -9.49
CA GLY A 41 20.27 39.17 -8.46
C GLY A 41 20.76 38.93 -7.03
N PRO A 42 20.97 37.69 -6.55
CA PRO A 42 21.45 37.46 -5.18
C PRO A 42 22.85 38.02 -4.93
N VAL A 43 23.72 38.01 -5.95
CA VAL A 43 25.09 38.53 -5.84
C VAL A 43 25.06 40.05 -5.90
N VAL A 44 24.31 40.61 -6.85
CA VAL A 44 24.19 42.06 -7.05
C VAL A 44 23.55 42.75 -5.84
N VAL A 45 22.54 42.13 -5.23
CA VAL A 45 21.90 42.65 -4.02
C VAL A 45 22.86 42.65 -2.83
N LYS A 46 23.67 41.58 -2.67
CA LYS A 46 24.71 41.54 -1.64
C LYS A 46 25.75 42.63 -1.83
N THR A 47 26.23 42.85 -3.06
CA THR A 47 27.21 43.90 -3.35
C THR A 47 26.64 45.29 -3.12
N ILE A 48 25.40 45.56 -3.54
CA ILE A 48 24.74 46.86 -3.33
C ILE A 48 24.54 47.11 -1.84
N GLY A 49 24.02 46.14 -1.10
CA GLY A 49 23.85 46.24 0.36
C GLY A 49 25.17 46.55 1.07
N THR A 50 26.26 45.87 0.71
CA THR A 50 27.59 46.17 1.24
C THR A 50 28.05 47.59 0.89
N THR A 51 27.91 48.02 -0.37
CA THR A 51 28.34 49.37 -0.77
C THR A 51 27.57 50.47 -0.04
N VAL A 52 26.24 50.35 0.09
CA VAL A 52 25.43 51.36 0.78
C VAL A 52 25.70 51.33 2.29
N PHE A 53 26.00 50.17 2.87
CA PHE A 53 26.45 50.06 4.27
C PHE A 53 27.79 50.78 4.52
N VAL A 54 28.75 50.67 3.60
CA VAL A 54 30.02 51.41 3.68
C VAL A 54 29.78 52.92 3.56
N VAL A 55 28.91 53.35 2.65
CA VAL A 55 28.55 54.77 2.51
C VAL A 55 27.89 55.31 3.78
N LEU A 56 27.04 54.51 4.44
CA LEU A 56 26.43 54.88 5.72
C LEU A 56 27.48 55.02 6.83
N LEU A 57 28.44 54.11 6.93
CA LEU A 57 29.56 54.22 7.87
C LEU A 57 30.39 55.49 7.62
N SER A 58 30.64 55.83 6.36
CA SER A 58 31.32 57.07 5.97
C SER A 58 30.53 58.33 6.38
N SER A 59 29.20 58.30 6.24
CA SER A 59 28.33 59.40 6.66
C SER A 59 28.32 59.56 8.19
N ILE A 60 28.26 58.46 8.95
CA ILE A 60 28.34 58.49 10.42
C ILE A 60 29.71 58.98 10.88
N TYR A 61 30.79 58.51 10.26
CA TYR A 61 32.15 58.94 10.58
C TYR A 61 32.32 60.44 10.38
N SER A 62 31.76 60.99 9.30
CA SER A 62 31.79 62.43 9.02
C SER A 62 31.04 63.23 10.08
N LEU A 63 29.88 62.74 10.55
CA LEU A 63 29.10 63.37 11.60
C LEU A 63 29.85 63.38 12.95
N VAL A 64 30.44 62.25 13.33
CA VAL A 64 31.24 62.12 14.57
C VAL A 64 32.50 63.00 14.50
N ASN A 65 33.15 63.09 13.33
CA ASN A 65 34.33 63.93 13.14
C ASN A 65 33.98 65.43 13.21
N ILE A 66 32.84 65.85 12.68
CA ILE A 66 32.34 67.23 12.81
C ILE A 66 32.00 67.54 14.27
N GLN A 67 31.36 66.60 14.97
CA GLN A 67 31.00 66.77 16.39
C GLN A 67 32.23 66.81 17.30
N ARG A 68 33.24 65.96 17.06
CA ARG A 68 34.51 65.99 17.81
C ARG A 68 35.32 67.26 17.57
N ARG A 69 35.35 67.76 16.33
CA ARG A 69 35.96 69.07 16.03
C ARG A 69 35.20 70.25 16.65
N SER A 70 33.91 70.08 16.94
CA SER A 70 33.08 71.09 17.61
C SER A 70 33.31 71.14 19.12
N GLU A 71 33.77 70.06 19.75
CA GLU A 71 34.10 70.02 21.20
C GLU A 71 35.46 70.66 21.51
N ASP A 72 36.42 70.59 20.57
CA ASP A 72 37.80 71.06 20.78
C ASP A 72 38.02 72.58 20.58
N GLY A 73 36.97 73.35 20.28
CA GLY A 73 36.98 74.81 20.46
C GLY A 73 36.48 75.63 19.28
N ALA A 74 35.22 76.07 19.35
CA ALA A 74 34.75 77.35 18.80
C ALA A 74 33.32 77.64 19.29
N VAL A 75 33.06 78.90 19.61
CA VAL A 75 31.76 79.46 20.00
C VAL A 75 30.65 79.02 19.04
N LEU A 76 29.54 78.53 19.60
CA LEU A 76 28.40 77.96 18.88
C LEU A 76 27.83 78.93 17.84
N ASN A 77 28.07 78.64 16.56
CA ASN A 77 27.47 79.36 15.45
C ASN A 77 26.09 78.73 15.15
N PRO A 78 24.96 79.46 15.19
CA PRO A 78 23.62 78.91 14.94
C PRO A 78 23.49 78.25 13.56
N THR A 79 24.35 78.62 12.60
CA THR A 79 24.40 78.00 11.26
C THR A 79 24.92 76.56 11.30
N ASP A 80 25.86 76.24 12.19
CA ASP A 80 26.45 74.89 12.29
C ASP A 80 25.48 73.91 12.96
N GLN A 81 24.62 74.40 13.85
CA GLN A 81 23.54 73.59 14.44
C GLN A 81 22.51 73.15 13.39
N VAL A 82 22.18 74.02 12.44
CA VAL A 82 21.26 73.70 11.33
C VAL A 82 21.91 72.77 10.32
N LEU A 83 23.21 72.91 10.07
CA LEU A 83 23.95 72.02 9.17
C LEU A 83 24.12 70.62 9.78
N ALA A 84 24.46 70.53 11.07
CA ALA A 84 24.59 69.27 11.78
C ALA A 84 23.26 68.51 11.88
N SER A 85 22.15 69.21 12.18
CA SER A 85 20.82 68.59 12.21
C SER A 85 20.35 68.10 10.84
N LYS A 86 20.68 68.81 9.75
CA LYS A 86 20.45 68.33 8.37
C LYS A 86 21.24 67.07 8.05
N HIS A 87 22.53 67.02 8.39
CA HIS A 87 23.35 65.83 8.14
C HIS A 87 22.94 64.64 9.01
N LEU A 88 22.51 64.88 10.26
CA LEU A 88 21.96 63.85 11.14
C LEU A 88 20.65 63.30 10.59
N LEU A 89 19.76 64.18 10.11
CA LEU A 89 18.52 63.77 9.46
C LEU A 89 18.80 62.96 8.19
N GLU A 90 19.74 63.41 7.35
CA GLU A 90 20.13 62.70 6.13
C GLU A 90 20.75 61.32 6.42
N ALA A 91 21.61 61.21 7.44
CA ALA A 91 22.21 59.95 7.86
C ALA A 91 21.16 58.97 8.41
N SER A 92 20.21 59.44 9.23
CA SER A 92 19.14 58.60 9.76
C SER A 92 18.17 58.14 8.67
N LEU A 93 17.82 59.00 7.71
CA LEU A 93 17.02 58.60 6.54
C LEU A 93 17.76 57.56 5.67
N MET A 94 19.07 57.75 5.43
CA MET A 94 19.86 56.79 4.66
C MET A 94 19.93 55.42 5.35
N GLY A 95 20.02 55.39 6.68
CA GLY A 95 19.92 54.17 7.48
C GLY A 95 18.54 53.53 7.42
N PHE A 96 17.48 54.32 7.40
CA PHE A 96 16.12 53.81 7.28
C PHE A 96 15.84 53.18 5.91
N VAL A 97 16.28 53.81 4.82
CA VAL A 97 16.20 53.24 3.45
C VAL A 97 16.97 51.92 3.37
N LEU A 98 18.17 51.87 3.95
CA LEU A 98 18.96 50.63 4.02
C LEU A 98 18.21 49.52 4.77
N PHE A 99 17.63 49.85 5.93
CA PHE A 99 16.85 48.91 6.72
C PHE A 99 15.63 48.38 5.95
N LEU A 100 14.88 49.26 5.30
CA LEU A 100 13.72 48.89 4.48
C LEU A 100 14.11 48.03 3.28
N SER A 101 15.18 48.39 2.56
CA SER A 101 15.73 47.60 1.46
C SER A 101 16.14 46.19 1.91
N LEU A 102 16.80 46.04 3.08
CA LEU A 102 17.13 44.73 3.65
C LEU A 102 15.90 43.94 4.09
N MET A 103 14.89 44.61 4.65
CA MET A 103 13.62 43.98 5.00
C MET A 103 12.90 43.45 3.75
N ILE A 104 12.92 44.22 2.66
CA ILE A 104 12.39 43.80 1.35
C ILE A 104 13.19 42.61 0.79
N ASP A 105 14.51 42.56 0.96
CA ASP A 105 15.33 41.42 0.58
C ASP A 105 14.98 40.15 1.34
N ARG A 106 14.82 40.23 2.66
CA ARG A 106 14.34 39.14 3.52
C ARG A 106 12.95 38.67 3.10
N LEU A 107 12.03 39.59 2.86
CA LEU A 107 10.68 39.28 2.39
C LEU A 107 10.70 38.63 1.00
N HIS A 108 11.59 39.07 0.11
CA HIS A 108 11.75 38.45 -1.21
C HIS A 108 12.26 37.00 -1.10
N HIS A 109 13.20 36.73 -0.20
CA HIS A 109 13.66 35.37 0.07
C HIS A 109 12.50 34.48 0.56
N TYR A 110 11.71 34.99 1.50
CA TYR A 110 10.53 34.29 2.03
C TYR A 110 9.46 34.03 0.95
N ILE A 111 9.21 35.01 0.06
CA ILE A 111 8.32 34.86 -1.09
C ILE A 111 8.82 33.79 -2.06
N ARG A 112 10.13 33.72 -2.29
CA ARG A 112 10.74 32.71 -3.18
C ARG A 112 10.55 31.30 -2.61
N GLU A 113 10.76 31.13 -1.31
CA GLU A 113 10.58 29.86 -0.61
C GLU A 113 9.11 29.41 -0.63
N LEU A 114 8.17 30.32 -0.34
CA LEU A 114 6.74 30.05 -0.46
C LEU A 114 6.30 29.67 -1.88
N ARG A 115 6.99 30.21 -2.90
CA ARG A 115 6.71 29.87 -4.31
C ARG A 115 7.30 28.53 -4.73
N LEU A 116 8.46 28.16 -4.19
CA LEU A 116 9.01 26.82 -4.37
C LEU A 116 8.06 25.78 -3.77
N LEU A 117 7.58 26.00 -2.54
CA LEU A 117 6.56 25.15 -1.91
C LEU A 117 5.26 25.10 -2.71
N ARG A 118 4.80 26.22 -3.28
CA ARG A 118 3.60 26.21 -4.13
C ARG A 118 3.83 25.49 -5.46
N LYS A 119 5.02 25.59 -6.05
CA LYS A 119 5.37 24.86 -7.28
C LYS A 119 5.49 23.36 -7.01
N THR A 120 6.10 22.93 -5.91
CA THR A 120 6.16 21.51 -5.53
C THR A 120 4.78 20.97 -5.20
N MET A 121 3.93 21.77 -4.55
CA MET A 121 2.52 21.43 -4.32
C MET A 121 1.71 21.36 -5.61
N GLU A 122 1.92 22.28 -6.56
CA GLU A 122 1.25 22.24 -7.86
C GLU A 122 1.75 21.10 -8.74
N THR A 123 3.03 20.72 -8.69
CA THR A 123 3.54 19.52 -9.38
C THR A 123 3.04 18.25 -8.71
N ALA A 124 2.98 18.18 -7.38
CA ALA A 124 2.35 17.08 -6.66
C ALA A 124 0.84 16.99 -6.96
N LYS A 125 0.15 18.13 -7.08
CA LYS A 125 -1.26 18.20 -7.47
C LYS A 125 -1.46 17.84 -8.94
N LYS A 126 -0.53 18.18 -9.84
CA LYS A 126 -0.56 17.76 -11.25
C LYS A 126 -0.24 16.28 -11.42
N GLN A 127 0.66 15.72 -10.62
CA GLN A 127 0.91 14.28 -10.55
C GLN A 127 -0.34 13.55 -10.03
N ASN A 128 -1.01 14.09 -9.00
CA ASN A 128 -2.30 13.57 -8.54
C ASN A 128 -3.44 13.75 -9.57
N ARG A 129 -3.42 14.81 -10.39
CA ARG A 129 -4.40 14.99 -11.49
C ARG A 129 -4.09 14.11 -12.71
N GLY A 130 -2.83 13.80 -12.99
CA GLY A 130 -2.45 12.78 -13.97
C GLY A 130 -2.91 11.38 -13.55
N PHE A 131 -3.11 11.17 -12.24
CA PHE A 131 -3.76 9.98 -11.70
C PHE A 131 -5.30 10.05 -11.78
N GLU A 132 -5.90 11.23 -11.97
CA GLU A 132 -7.36 11.37 -12.18
C GLU A 132 -7.79 11.22 -13.64
N ASP A 133 -6.92 11.47 -14.62
CA ASP A 133 -7.22 11.16 -16.04
C ASP A 133 -7.07 9.65 -16.36
N GLY A 134 -6.42 8.90 -15.47
CA GLY A 134 -6.45 7.44 -15.43
C GLY A 134 -7.71 6.86 -14.74
N LYS A 135 -8.63 7.70 -14.25
CA LYS A 135 -9.82 7.25 -13.52
C LYS A 135 -10.89 6.63 -14.42
N THR A 136 -10.83 6.85 -15.73
CA THR A 136 -11.66 6.12 -16.70
C THR A 136 -11.15 4.69 -16.87
N THR A 137 -9.83 4.49 -16.96
CA THR A 137 -9.19 3.17 -17.02
C THR A 137 -9.31 2.41 -15.69
N SER A 138 -9.06 3.06 -14.55
CA SER A 138 -9.23 2.42 -13.24
C SER A 138 -10.70 2.19 -12.87
N GLY A 139 -11.64 2.96 -13.43
CA GLY A 139 -13.07 2.77 -13.21
C GLY A 139 -13.63 1.57 -13.98
N GLU A 140 -13.15 1.34 -15.20
CA GLU A 140 -13.44 0.12 -15.97
C GLU A 140 -12.77 -1.10 -15.35
N GLU A 141 -11.51 -1.01 -14.92
CA GLU A 141 -10.82 -2.11 -14.24
C GLU A 141 -11.47 -2.45 -12.89
N VAL A 142 -11.92 -1.47 -12.10
CA VAL A 142 -12.62 -1.73 -10.83
C VAL A 142 -14.00 -2.37 -11.08
N LYS A 143 -14.68 -2.03 -12.18
CA LYS A 143 -15.93 -2.69 -12.57
C LYS A 143 -15.68 -4.12 -13.07
N ALA A 144 -14.69 -4.32 -13.93
CA ALA A 144 -14.30 -5.63 -14.45
C ALA A 144 -13.85 -6.56 -13.31
N LEU A 145 -13.00 -6.08 -12.40
CA LEU A 145 -12.60 -6.81 -11.19
C LEU A 145 -13.81 -7.09 -10.28
N GLY A 146 -14.77 -6.17 -10.19
CA GLY A 146 -16.03 -6.38 -9.46
C GLY A 146 -16.88 -7.50 -10.05
N GLU A 147 -16.98 -7.55 -11.38
CA GLU A 147 -17.68 -8.60 -12.12
C GLU A 147 -16.96 -9.95 -12.00
N GLU A 148 -15.64 -9.98 -12.08
CA GLU A 148 -14.82 -11.18 -11.85
C GLU A 148 -14.95 -11.70 -10.41
N ILE A 149 -14.94 -10.82 -9.41
CA ILE A 149 -15.17 -11.19 -8.01
C ILE A 149 -16.57 -11.79 -7.84
N ALA A 150 -17.60 -11.21 -8.48
CA ALA A 150 -18.95 -11.75 -8.44
C ALA A 150 -19.04 -13.12 -9.12
N ALA A 151 -18.40 -13.29 -10.29
CA ALA A 151 -18.34 -14.56 -11.01
C ALA A 151 -17.56 -15.64 -10.24
N LEU A 152 -16.43 -15.29 -9.65
CA LEU A 152 -15.63 -16.20 -8.82
C LEU A 152 -16.39 -16.60 -7.55
N LYS A 153 -17.08 -15.66 -6.90
CA LYS A 153 -17.91 -15.96 -5.73
C LYS A 153 -19.07 -16.89 -6.07
N ALA A 154 -19.68 -16.74 -7.25
CA ALA A 154 -20.70 -17.66 -7.74
C ALA A 154 -20.13 -19.06 -7.97
N LYS A 155 -18.95 -19.17 -8.61
CA LYS A 155 -18.27 -20.46 -8.83
C LYS A 155 -17.85 -21.14 -7.51
N ILE A 156 -17.37 -20.38 -6.53
CA ILE A 156 -17.05 -20.91 -5.20
C ILE A 156 -18.30 -21.49 -4.56
N LYS A 157 -19.43 -20.77 -4.61
CA LYS A 157 -20.70 -21.24 -4.04
C LYS A 157 -21.21 -22.51 -4.73
N THR A 158 -21.08 -22.61 -6.06
CA THR A 158 -21.48 -23.83 -6.79
C THR A 158 -20.57 -25.00 -6.44
N LEU A 159 -19.25 -24.79 -6.40
CA LEU A 159 -18.29 -25.84 -6.03
C LEU A 159 -18.45 -26.30 -4.58
N GLU A 160 -18.79 -25.38 -3.67
CA GLU A 160 -19.08 -25.71 -2.28
C GLU A 160 -20.33 -26.61 -2.18
N SER A 161 -21.40 -26.28 -2.89
CA SER A 161 -22.61 -27.13 -2.93
C SER A 161 -22.35 -28.50 -3.59
N GLU A 162 -21.50 -28.55 -4.62
CA GLU A 162 -21.12 -29.80 -5.28
C GLU A 162 -20.21 -30.66 -4.38
N SER A 163 -19.31 -30.05 -3.62
CA SER A 163 -18.49 -30.75 -2.62
C SER A 163 -19.34 -31.28 -1.48
N GLU A 164 -20.36 -30.53 -1.04
CA GLU A 164 -21.27 -30.98 0.01
C GLU A 164 -22.15 -32.14 -0.47
N SER A 165 -22.64 -32.11 -1.72
CA SER A 165 -23.42 -33.21 -2.31
C SER A 165 -22.56 -34.46 -2.50
N LYS A 166 -21.36 -34.33 -3.08
CA LYS A 166 -20.40 -35.43 -3.21
C LYS A 166 -20.00 -36.00 -1.85
N GLY A 167 -19.85 -35.16 -0.83
CA GLY A 167 -19.60 -35.61 0.54
C GLY A 167 -20.75 -36.44 1.14
N LYS A 168 -22.00 -36.11 0.81
CA LYS A 168 -23.18 -36.90 1.22
C LYS A 168 -23.26 -38.23 0.47
N GLU A 169 -22.99 -38.22 -0.84
CA GLU A 169 -22.90 -39.44 -1.66
C GLU A 169 -21.79 -40.38 -1.18
N LEU A 170 -20.61 -39.85 -0.88
CA LEU A 170 -19.50 -40.63 -0.31
C LEU A 170 -19.87 -41.26 1.02
N LYS A 171 -20.54 -40.53 1.92
CA LYS A 171 -21.02 -41.08 3.20
C LYS A 171 -22.08 -42.18 2.99
N GLY A 172 -22.98 -41.99 2.02
CA GLY A 172 -23.97 -43.00 1.64
C GLY A 172 -23.30 -44.27 1.13
N ALA A 173 -22.39 -44.13 0.16
CA ALA A 173 -21.62 -45.24 -0.39
C ALA A 173 -20.76 -45.92 0.69
N GLN A 174 -20.11 -45.15 1.57
CA GLN A 174 -19.35 -45.71 2.68
C GLN A 174 -20.24 -46.56 3.61
N GLY A 175 -21.44 -46.07 3.95
CA GLY A 175 -22.41 -46.84 4.73
C GLY A 175 -22.84 -48.14 4.04
N GLU A 176 -23.09 -48.09 2.73
CA GLU A 176 -23.43 -49.27 1.92
C GLU A 176 -22.28 -50.29 1.89
N THR A 177 -21.05 -49.82 1.70
CA THR A 177 -19.87 -50.68 1.71
C THR A 177 -19.58 -51.28 3.08
N GLU A 178 -19.86 -50.55 4.17
CA GLU A 178 -19.74 -51.08 5.53
C GLU A 178 -20.84 -52.10 5.84
N ALA A 179 -22.06 -51.90 5.33
CA ALA A 179 -23.14 -52.89 5.45
C ALA A 179 -22.80 -54.17 4.70
N LEU A 180 -22.31 -54.07 3.46
CA LEU A 180 -21.80 -55.21 2.68
C LEU A 180 -20.65 -55.91 3.39
N ARG A 181 -19.71 -55.17 3.98
CA ARG A 181 -18.62 -55.75 4.78
C ARG A 181 -19.17 -56.56 5.96
N LYS A 182 -20.14 -56.02 6.70
CA LYS A 182 -20.78 -56.76 7.82
C LYS A 182 -21.50 -58.01 7.35
N GLN A 183 -22.15 -57.95 6.18
CA GLN A 183 -22.79 -59.11 5.58
C GLN A 183 -21.75 -60.19 5.20
N ALA A 184 -20.62 -59.78 4.60
CA ALA A 184 -19.52 -60.67 4.27
C ALA A 184 -18.90 -61.32 5.53
N ASP A 185 -18.68 -60.53 6.58
CA ASP A 185 -18.19 -61.03 7.88
C ASP A 185 -19.18 -62.07 8.47
N GLY A 186 -20.48 -61.84 8.34
CA GLY A 186 -21.52 -62.79 8.76
C GLY A 186 -21.51 -64.10 7.96
N PHE A 187 -21.33 -64.01 6.63
CA PHE A 187 -21.18 -65.21 5.80
C PHE A 187 -19.91 -66.00 6.13
N LEU A 188 -18.81 -65.32 6.48
CA LEU A 188 -17.58 -65.98 6.92
C LEU A 188 -17.82 -66.82 8.19
N MET A 189 -18.54 -66.28 9.18
CA MET A 189 -18.86 -67.02 10.40
C MET A 189 -19.74 -68.24 10.15
N GLU A 190 -20.74 -68.12 9.26
CA GLU A 190 -21.56 -69.27 8.87
C GLU A 190 -20.74 -70.29 8.08
N TYR A 191 -19.79 -69.85 7.25
CA TYR A 191 -18.86 -70.74 6.55
C TYR A 191 -18.00 -71.55 7.54
N ASP A 192 -17.38 -70.88 8.53
CA ASP A 192 -16.56 -71.54 9.55
C ASP A 192 -17.36 -72.58 10.35
N ARG A 193 -18.59 -72.22 10.76
CA ARG A 193 -19.51 -73.12 11.45
C ARG A 193 -19.90 -74.32 10.59
N LEU A 194 -20.21 -74.10 9.31
CA LEU A 194 -20.59 -75.19 8.39
C LEU A 194 -19.41 -76.14 8.15
N LEU A 195 -18.19 -75.61 8.12
CA LEU A 195 -16.97 -76.40 8.00
C LEU A 195 -16.73 -77.26 9.24
N GLU A 196 -16.95 -76.72 10.44
CA GLU A 196 -16.92 -77.47 11.70
C GLU A 196 -17.99 -78.58 11.73
N ASP A 197 -19.22 -78.27 11.35
CA ASP A 197 -20.30 -79.25 11.23
C ASP A 197 -19.94 -80.35 10.21
N ASN A 198 -19.31 -80.00 9.08
CA ASN A 198 -18.86 -80.97 8.07
C ASN A 198 -17.78 -81.91 8.62
N GLN A 199 -16.82 -81.38 9.38
CA GLN A 199 -15.81 -82.18 10.05
C GLN A 199 -16.44 -83.12 11.08
N ASN A 200 -17.41 -82.63 11.85
CA ASN A 200 -18.13 -83.44 12.83
C ASN A 200 -18.93 -84.57 12.16
N LEU A 201 -19.63 -84.28 11.05
CA LEU A 201 -20.32 -85.28 10.25
C LEU A 201 -19.36 -86.31 9.64
N ARG A 202 -18.18 -85.88 9.17
CA ARG A 202 -17.12 -86.80 8.70
C ARG A 202 -16.64 -87.71 9.81
N ASN A 203 -16.37 -87.18 11.01
CA ASN A 203 -15.98 -87.97 12.18
C ASN A 203 -17.09 -88.97 12.58
N GLN A 204 -18.36 -88.57 12.50
CA GLN A 204 -19.51 -89.46 12.72
C GLN A 204 -19.58 -90.56 11.65
N LEU A 205 -19.43 -90.22 10.37
CA LEU A 205 -19.41 -91.21 9.28
C LEU A 205 -18.24 -92.19 9.43
N GLU A 206 -17.07 -91.72 9.85
CA GLU A 206 -15.89 -92.56 10.10
C GLU A 206 -16.14 -93.51 11.28
N SER A 207 -16.84 -93.04 12.32
CA SER A 207 -17.27 -93.89 13.45
C SER A 207 -18.33 -94.95 13.06
N ILE A 208 -19.19 -94.64 12.08
CA ILE A 208 -20.22 -95.55 11.56
C ILE A 208 -19.65 -96.48 10.47
N GLY A 209 -18.60 -96.05 9.77
CA GLY A 209 -17.96 -96.65 8.59
C GLY A 209 -17.23 -97.98 8.81
N HIS A 210 -17.51 -98.68 9.91
CA HIS A 210 -17.13 -100.08 10.08
C HIS A 210 -18.13 -101.07 9.42
N SER A 211 -18.87 -100.65 8.38
CA SER A 211 -19.80 -101.53 7.63
C SER A 211 -19.82 -101.23 6.11
N PRO A 212 -19.92 -102.22 5.20
CA PRO A 212 -19.30 -102.17 3.87
C PRO A 212 -20.26 -101.79 2.73
N GLU A 213 -20.64 -100.50 2.58
CA GLU A 213 -21.36 -99.99 1.38
C GLU A 213 -20.79 -98.69 0.76
N GLY A 214 -19.57 -98.27 1.12
CA GLY A 214 -19.03 -96.93 0.81
C GLY A 214 -18.56 -96.61 -0.62
N LYS A 215 -18.80 -97.41 -1.66
CA LYS A 215 -18.18 -97.16 -2.99
C LYS A 215 -18.94 -96.20 -3.93
N LYS A 216 -20.25 -96.02 -3.77
CA LYS A 216 -21.03 -95.04 -4.57
C LYS A 216 -21.03 -93.65 -3.93
N GLU A 217 -20.98 -93.61 -2.60
CA GLU A 217 -21.00 -92.40 -1.80
C GLU A 217 -19.72 -91.58 -1.98
N VAL A 218 -18.55 -92.23 -2.02
CA VAL A 218 -17.26 -91.58 -2.29
C VAL A 218 -17.24 -90.87 -3.65
N LYS A 219 -17.85 -91.42 -4.70
CA LYS A 219 -17.86 -90.78 -6.03
C LYS A 219 -18.78 -89.56 -6.07
N HIS A 220 -19.88 -89.58 -5.33
CA HIS A 220 -20.76 -88.42 -5.20
C HIS A 220 -20.11 -87.32 -4.36
N GLN A 221 -19.39 -87.71 -3.30
CA GLN A 221 -18.67 -86.79 -2.42
C GLN A 221 -17.46 -86.13 -3.11
N ILE A 222 -16.76 -86.85 -3.99
CA ILE A 222 -15.72 -86.28 -4.87
C ILE A 222 -16.31 -85.26 -5.84
N ASN A 223 -17.50 -85.52 -6.40
CA ASN A 223 -18.13 -84.57 -7.31
C ASN A 223 -18.63 -83.32 -6.57
N LEU A 224 -19.16 -83.48 -5.36
CA LEU A 224 -19.56 -82.37 -4.48
C LEU A 224 -18.36 -81.52 -4.02
N THR A 225 -17.21 -82.14 -3.78
CA THR A 225 -15.98 -81.41 -3.41
C THR A 225 -15.42 -80.62 -4.60
N ASN A 226 -15.40 -81.19 -5.80
CA ASN A 226 -15.01 -80.45 -7.01
C ASN A 226 -15.94 -79.24 -7.27
N ILE A 227 -17.26 -79.42 -7.09
CA ILE A 227 -18.24 -78.33 -7.24
C ILE A 227 -18.04 -77.25 -6.15
N ALA A 228 -17.71 -77.65 -4.92
CA ALA A 228 -17.40 -76.72 -3.85
C ALA A 228 -16.12 -75.92 -4.12
N GLU A 229 -15.08 -76.57 -4.67
CA GLU A 229 -13.84 -75.90 -5.08
C GLU A 229 -14.09 -74.86 -6.19
N GLU A 230 -14.90 -75.20 -7.20
CA GLU A 230 -15.31 -74.25 -8.25
C GLU A 230 -16.09 -73.05 -7.68
N MET A 231 -17.00 -73.28 -6.73
CA MET A 231 -17.72 -72.19 -6.05
C MET A 231 -16.80 -71.29 -5.23
N ILE A 232 -15.81 -71.86 -4.52
CA ILE A 232 -14.82 -71.10 -3.75
C ILE A 232 -13.98 -70.22 -4.69
N GLN A 233 -13.58 -70.76 -5.83
CA GLN A 233 -12.77 -70.03 -6.81
C GLN A 233 -13.53 -68.85 -7.41
N ASN A 234 -14.81 -69.03 -7.72
CA ASN A 234 -15.69 -67.97 -8.22
C ASN A 234 -15.97 -66.87 -7.16
N LEU A 235 -16.14 -67.26 -5.89
CA LEU A 235 -16.26 -66.31 -4.77
C LEU A 235 -15.00 -65.47 -4.57
N ASN A 236 -13.82 -66.08 -4.75
CA ASN A 236 -12.56 -65.37 -4.61
C ASN A 236 -12.34 -64.35 -5.73
N GLU A 237 -12.71 -64.67 -6.97
CA GLU A 237 -12.69 -63.71 -8.09
C GLU A 237 -13.67 -62.54 -7.88
N GLN A 238 -14.86 -62.80 -7.35
CA GLN A 238 -15.83 -61.75 -6.96
C GLN A 238 -15.27 -60.82 -5.88
N MET A 239 -14.58 -61.38 -4.88
CA MET A 239 -13.97 -60.60 -3.80
C MET A 239 -12.81 -59.73 -4.28
N ASP A 240 -11.99 -60.22 -5.21
CA ASP A 240 -10.92 -59.42 -5.81
C ASP A 240 -11.47 -58.29 -6.71
N ALA A 241 -12.53 -58.54 -7.47
CA ALA A 241 -13.23 -57.50 -8.23
C ALA A 241 -13.83 -56.40 -7.32
N PHE A 242 -14.35 -56.78 -6.15
CA PHE A 242 -14.84 -55.85 -5.14
C PHE A 242 -13.71 -54.99 -4.54
N LYS A 243 -12.56 -55.60 -4.21
CA LYS A 243 -11.38 -54.87 -3.71
C LYS A 243 -10.84 -53.85 -4.72
N VAL A 244 -10.79 -54.22 -6.01
CA VAL A 244 -10.37 -53.29 -7.08
C VAL A 244 -11.33 -52.10 -7.19
N SER A 245 -12.64 -52.34 -7.09
CA SER A 245 -13.64 -51.26 -7.13
C SER A 245 -13.52 -50.31 -5.93
N GLN A 246 -13.24 -50.83 -4.74
CA GLN A 246 -12.98 -50.02 -3.54
C GLN A 246 -11.73 -49.12 -3.69
N LEU A 247 -10.66 -49.65 -4.29
CA LEU A 247 -9.40 -48.93 -4.51
C LEU A 247 -9.56 -47.77 -5.51
N ILE A 248 -10.47 -47.89 -6.48
CA ILE A 248 -10.80 -46.82 -7.43
C ILE A 248 -11.59 -45.71 -6.73
N ILE A 249 -12.52 -46.06 -5.84
CA ILE A 249 -13.31 -45.09 -5.06
C ILE A 249 -12.42 -44.32 -4.07
N GLN A 250 -11.39 -44.93 -3.50
CA GLN A 250 -10.44 -44.25 -2.59
C GLN A 250 -9.47 -43.27 -3.28
N ARG A 251 -9.28 -43.38 -4.60
CA ARG A 251 -8.33 -42.56 -5.38
C ARG A 251 -8.98 -41.42 -6.17
N ALA A 252 -10.32 -41.33 -6.20
CA ALA A 252 -11.09 -40.27 -6.84
C ALA A 252 -11.54 -39.20 -5.84
#